data_AF-A0A1T4W0U9-F1
#
_entry.id   AF-A0A1T4W0U9-F1
#
_cell.length_a   1.000
_cell.length_b   1.000
_cell.length_c   1.000
_cell.angle_alpha   90.00
_cell.angle_beta   90.00
_cell.angle_gamma   90.00
#
_symmetry.space_group_name_H-M   'P 1'
#
loop_
_entity.id
_entity.type
_entity.pdbx_description
1 polymer ?
#
loop_
_entity_poly.entity_id
_entity_poly.type
_entity_poly.pdbx_seq_one_letter_code
_entity_poly.pdbx_strand_id
1 'polypeptide(L)'
;WVRLAMSSGVEEIMKFAKSQNDHYRDGITNAGIYHIRTSVLEGINNKIKVLKRVAYGYRDLDYFFLRIRSAFRGKFTPIPTIG
;
A
#
# COMPACT_ATOMS: atom_id res chain seq x y z
N TRP A 1 -12.09 17.05 10.51
CA TRP A 1 -12.23 17.44 9.09
C TRP A 1 -13.50 16.87 8.46
N VAL A 2 -13.83 15.57 8.59
CA VAL A 2 -15.10 15.00 8.04
C VAL A 2 -16.33 15.76 8.53
N ARG A 3 -16.46 16.03 9.83
CA ARG A 3 -17.57 16.85 10.37
C ARG A 3 -17.65 18.27 9.77
N LEU A 4 -16.49 18.88 9.49
CA LEU A 4 -16.41 20.21 8.88
C LEU A 4 -16.80 20.16 7.38
N ALA A 5 -16.41 19.10 6.68
CA ALA A 5 -16.81 18.82 5.31
C ALA A 5 -18.32 18.56 5.22
N MET A 6 -18.90 17.84 6.18
CA MET A 6 -20.34 17.60 6.28
C MET A 6 -21.13 18.89 6.58
N SER A 7 -20.58 19.81 7.37
CA SER A 7 -21.21 21.11 7.64
C SER A 7 -21.07 22.12 6.51
N SER A 8 -20.31 21.82 5.44
CA SER A 8 -20.10 22.74 4.32
C SER A 8 -21.33 22.88 3.40
N GLY A 9 -22.25 21.90 3.43
CA GLY A 9 -23.43 21.86 2.56
C GLY A 9 -23.13 21.62 1.08
N VAL A 10 -21.86 21.46 0.69
CA VAL A 10 -21.46 21.18 -0.69
C VAL A 10 -21.53 19.68 -0.93
N GLU A 11 -22.49 19.25 -1.74
CA GLU A 11 -22.83 17.83 -1.93
C GLU A 11 -21.61 16.99 -2.36
N GLU A 12 -20.78 17.50 -3.27
CA GLU A 12 -19.57 16.81 -3.73
C GLU A 12 -18.54 16.60 -2.62
N ILE A 13 -18.35 17.62 -1.76
CA ILE A 13 -17.42 17.55 -0.63
C ILE A 13 -17.94 16.58 0.44
N MET A 14 -19.26 16.57 0.66
CA MET A 14 -19.92 15.64 1.58
C MET A 14 -19.78 14.19 1.10
N LYS A 15 -20.07 13.92 -0.19
CA LYS A 15 -19.90 12.59 -0.81
C LYS A 15 -18.46 12.12 -0.74
N PHE A 16 -17.51 13.01 -1.05
CA PHE A 16 -16.08 12.71 -0.95
C PHE A 16 -15.69 12.37 0.50
N ALA A 17 -16.03 13.22 1.47
CA ALA A 17 -15.67 13.01 2.86
C ALA A 17 -16.28 11.72 3.44
N LYS A 18 -17.51 11.38 3.04
CA LYS A 18 -18.16 10.13 3.44
C LYS A 18 -17.45 8.92 2.83
N SER A 19 -17.20 8.92 1.52
CA SER A 19 -16.48 7.84 0.83
C SER A 19 -15.07 7.63 1.41
N GLN A 20 -14.35 8.72 1.69
CA GLN A 20 -13.04 8.68 2.32
C GLN A 20 -13.09 8.06 3.73
N ASN A 21 -14.06 8.47 4.55
CA ASN A 21 -14.19 7.95 5.91
C ASN A 21 -14.63 6.47 5.93
N ASP A 22 -15.48 6.05 4.99
CA ASP A 22 -16.02 4.69 4.99
C ASP A 22 -15.00 3.67 4.44
N HIS A 23 -14.18 4.06 3.45
CA HIS A 23 -13.30 3.11 2.75
C HIS A 23 -11.82 3.23 3.10
N TYR A 24 -11.35 4.43 3.49
CA TYR A 24 -9.91 4.71 3.60
C TYR A 24 -9.45 5.08 5.00
N ARG A 25 -10.37 5.18 5.98
CA ARG A 25 -10.06 5.58 7.36
C ARG A 25 -8.95 4.75 7.99
N ASP A 26 -9.00 3.43 7.84
CA ASP A 26 -8.00 2.53 8.42
C ASP A 26 -6.66 2.65 7.70
N GLY A 27 -6.67 2.80 6.37
CA GLY A 27 -5.46 3.04 5.57
C GLY A 27 -4.76 4.34 5.93
N ILE A 28 -5.53 5.42 6.13
CA ILE A 28 -5.02 6.74 6.55
C ILE A 28 -4.46 6.66 7.99
N THR A 29 -5.16 5.98 8.89
CA THR A 29 -4.72 5.81 10.29
C THR A 29 -3.44 4.97 10.35
N ASN A 30 -3.39 3.87 9.62
CA ASN A 30 -2.21 3.02 9.51
C ASN A 30 -1.02 3.74 8.86
N ALA A 31 -1.24 4.63 7.89
CA ALA A 31 -0.17 5.47 7.32
C ALA A 31 0.45 6.44 8.34
N GLY A 32 -0.32 6.84 9.36
CA GLY A 32 0.19 7.64 10.49
C GLY A 32 0.97 6.79 11.51
N ILE A 33 0.52 5.57 11.76
CA ILE A 33 1.15 4.62 12.72
C ILE A 33 2.44 4.02 12.15
N TYR A 34 2.41 3.57 10.90
CA TYR A 34 3.54 2.94 10.22
C TYR A 34 4.23 3.97 9.31
N HIS A 35 5.48 4.32 9.61
CA HIS A 35 6.30 5.25 8.82
C HIS A 35 6.79 4.66 7.47
N ILE A 36 5.95 3.89 6.78
CA ILE A 36 6.24 3.42 5.43
C ILE A 36 5.70 4.47 4.46
N ARG A 37 6.61 5.25 3.89
CA ARG A 37 6.25 6.21 2.83
C ARG A 37 5.69 5.46 1.62
N THR A 38 4.62 5.99 1.02
CA THR A 38 4.02 5.46 -0.22
C THR A 38 5.04 5.31 -1.35
N SER A 39 6.01 6.22 -1.43
CA SER A 39 7.12 6.16 -2.39
C SER A 39 7.99 4.90 -2.27
N VAL A 40 8.14 4.34 -1.06
CA VAL A 40 8.87 3.08 -0.84
C VAL A 40 8.06 1.91 -1.40
N LEU A 41 6.76 1.89 -1.16
CA LEU A 41 5.85 0.86 -1.66
C LEU A 41 5.78 0.90 -3.21
N GLU A 42 5.70 2.09 -3.80
CA GLU A 42 5.75 2.28 -5.24
C GLU A 42 7.07 1.78 -5.85
N GLY A 43 8.20 2.05 -5.19
CA GLY A 43 9.52 1.53 -5.59
C GLY A 43 9.58 0.00 -5.59
N ILE A 44 9.01 -0.63 -4.56
CA ILE A 44 8.90 -2.09 -4.47
C ILE A 44 8.03 -2.63 -5.61
N ASN A 45 6.86 -2.03 -5.84
CA ASN A 45 5.93 -2.44 -6.90
C ASN A 45 6.56 -2.32 -8.30
N ASN A 46 7.32 -1.26 -8.56
CA ASN A 46 8.04 -1.09 -9.81
C ASN A 46 9.11 -2.17 -10.00
N LYS A 47 9.88 -2.50 -8.96
CA LYS A 47 10.90 -3.56 -9.01
C LYS A 47 10.27 -4.93 -9.26
N ILE A 48 9.14 -5.25 -8.62
CA ILE A 48 8.38 -6.49 -8.87
C ILE A 48 7.83 -6.51 -10.30
N LYS A 49 7.31 -5.38 -10.80
CA LYS A 49 6.82 -5.27 -12.19
C LYS A 49 7.93 -5.51 -13.20
N VAL A 50 9.14 -5.00 -12.97
CA VAL A 50 10.32 -5.30 -13.81
C VAL A 50 10.68 -6.78 -13.75
N LEU A 51 10.75 -7.37 -12.55
CA LEU A 51 11.01 -8.81 -12.39
C LEU A 51 9.96 -9.66 -13.13
N LYS A 52 8.69 -9.27 -13.08
CA LYS A 52 7.60 -9.95 -13.80
C LYS A 52 7.78 -9.91 -15.33
N ARG A 53 8.28 -8.79 -15.87
CA ARG A 53 8.58 -8.68 -17.32
C ARG A 53 9.75 -9.56 -17.75
N VAL A 54 10.78 -9.68 -16.91
CA VAL A 54 11.92 -10.57 -17.18
C VAL A 54 11.53 -12.05 -17.02
N ALA A 55 10.59 -12.34 -16.13
CA ALA A 55 10.09 -13.68 -15.88
C ALA A 55 8.93 -14.10 -16.82
N TYR A 56 8.68 -13.38 -17.92
CA TYR A 56 7.63 -13.75 -18.86
C TYR A 56 7.98 -15.10 -19.52
N GLY A 57 7.13 -16.12 -19.34
CA GLY A 57 7.37 -17.49 -19.81
C GLY A 57 7.82 -18.48 -18.73
N TYR A 58 8.05 -18.04 -17.48
CA TYR A 58 8.29 -18.96 -16.37
C TYR A 58 7.01 -19.73 -16.05
N ARG A 59 7.06 -21.06 -16.16
CA ARG A 59 5.97 -21.98 -15.73
C ARG A 59 5.92 -22.16 -14.21
N ASP A 60 6.94 -21.69 -13.50
CA ASP A 60 7.14 -21.88 -12.07
C ASP A 60 7.03 -20.54 -11.32
N LEU A 61 5.89 -20.33 -10.68
CA LEU A 61 5.61 -19.16 -9.86
C LEU A 61 6.39 -19.20 -8.53
N ASP A 62 6.74 -20.37 -8.02
CA ASP A 62 7.49 -20.52 -6.77
C ASP A 62 8.91 -20.02 -6.94
N TYR A 63 9.55 -20.32 -8.07
CA TYR A 63 10.84 -19.74 -8.44
C TYR A 63 10.77 -18.21 -8.61
N PHE A 64 9.67 -17.69 -9.15
CA PHE A 64 9.45 -16.24 -9.24
C PHE A 64 9.35 -15.58 -7.86
N PHE A 65 8.60 -16.17 -6.92
CA PHE A 65 8.53 -15.68 -5.54
C PHE A 65 9.87 -15.80 -4.82
N LEU A 66 10.65 -16.86 -5.07
CA LEU A 66 11.99 -17.01 -4.52
C LEU A 66 12.92 -15.89 -5.01
N ARG A 67 12.85 -15.53 -6.29
CA ARG A 67 13.59 -14.41 -6.88
C ARG A 67 13.16 -13.05 -6.29
N ILE A 68 11.87 -12.84 -6.08
CA ILE A 68 11.35 -11.64 -5.37
C ILE A 68 11.94 -11.59 -3.96
N ARG A 69 11.76 -12.66 -3.16
CA ARG A 69 12.27 -12.70 -1.78
C ARG A 69 13.76 -12.41 -1.74
N SER A 70 14.55 -13.04 -2.61
CA SER A 70 15.99 -12.81 -2.73
C SER A 70 16.34 -11.36 -3.05
N ALA A 71 15.60 -10.71 -3.97
CA ALA A 71 15.82 -9.31 -4.36
C ALA A 71 15.51 -8.27 -3.26
N PHE A 72 14.88 -8.70 -2.16
CA PHE A 72 14.53 -7.88 -0.99
C PHE A 72 15.16 -8.38 0.33
N ARG A 73 15.99 -9.44 0.31
CA ARG A 73 16.72 -9.92 1.51
C ARG A 73 17.61 -8.80 2.07
N GLY A 74 17.47 -8.51 3.37
CA GLY A 74 18.24 -7.49 4.09
C GLY A 74 17.54 -6.15 4.34
N LYS A 75 16.30 -5.93 3.86
CA LYS A 75 15.51 -4.71 4.13
C LYS A 75 14.20 -4.96 4.88
N PHE A 76 13.97 -6.18 5.33
CA PHE A 76 12.78 -6.55 6.10
C PHE A 76 13.09 -6.39 7.58
N THR A 77 12.84 -5.20 8.14
CA THR A 77 12.60 -5.11 9.59
C THR A 77 11.31 -5.87 9.85
N PRO A 78 11.30 -6.90 10.73
CA PRO A 78 10.06 -7.56 11.10
C PRO A 78 9.11 -6.49 11.63
N ILE A 79 7.89 -6.44 11.10
CA ILE A 79 6.80 -5.70 11.74
C ILE A 79 6.70 -6.31 13.15
N PRO A 80 6.78 -5.53 14.25
CA PRO A 80 6.61 -6.08 15.57
C PRO A 80 5.24 -6.74 15.60
N THR A 81 5.20 -8.06 15.80
CA THR A 81 3.96 -8.78 16.08
C THR A 81 3.39 -8.18 17.34
N ILE A 82 2.27 -7.48 17.22
CA ILE A 82 1.50 -7.02 18.36
C ILE A 82 0.94 -8.30 19.01
N GLY A 83 1.41 -8.61 20.21
CA GLY A 83 0.85 -9.66 21.07
C GLY A 83 -0.48 -9.25 21.66
#